data_AF-A0A2E7UIY7-F1
#
_entry.id   AF-A0A2E7UIY7-F1
#
_cell.length_a   1.000
_cell.length_b   1.000
_cell.length_c   1.000
_cell.angle_alpha   90.00
_cell.angle_beta   90.00
_cell.angle_gamma   90.00
#
_symmetry.space_group_name_H-M   'P 1'
#
loop_
_entity.id
_entity.type
_entity.pdbx_description
1 polymer ?
#
loop_
_entity_poly.entity_id
_entity_poly.type
_entity_poly.pdbx_seq_one_letter_code
_entity_poly.pdbx_strand_id
1 'polypeptide(L)'
;MKYFFSVILIFIPLIACSSSTDDTYSEVETNQINNTVEENSSEDKLDSVYHYVRAHRYLDLKNLKSAEIRFQKVLDLEPNFARAWLGMANVAFLKGDFDESYEFAEKAVQLKPDLIEGIYIKALINKEQKKCSKTLKIVNKLEDYSFPPLLSISAFCNGIIENFEQANELFKIAYSSNENIDLTYLLEAEYQFYLGNFDQASDILDLYFSNYEGPGAYILKGKILIEKGDLTDAIGYFNEAKEMSSEPKIPLYYDEARLLIEKYEN
;
A
#
# COMPACT_ATOMS: atom_id res chain seq x y z
N MET A 1 36.54 -14.43 -1.36
CA MET A 1 36.90 -13.43 -2.39
C MET A 1 36.40 -12.07 -1.91
N LYS A 2 37.33 -11.18 -1.56
CA LYS A 2 37.10 -9.77 -1.21
C LYS A 2 37.86 -8.96 -2.25
N TYR A 3 37.19 -8.10 -3.01
CA TYR A 3 37.86 -7.19 -3.93
C TYR A 3 38.02 -5.83 -3.25
N PHE A 4 39.26 -5.56 -2.86
CA PHE A 4 39.81 -4.22 -2.64
C PHE A 4 39.89 -3.53 -3.99
N PHE A 5 39.37 -2.31 -4.13
CA PHE A 5 39.75 -1.42 -5.24
C PHE A 5 40.43 -0.17 -4.68
N SER A 6 41.71 -0.07 -5.02
CA SER A 6 42.62 1.03 -4.72
C SER A 6 42.21 2.31 -5.45
N VAL A 7 42.29 3.42 -4.72
CA VAL A 7 42.29 4.79 -5.23
C VAL A 7 43.57 5.02 -6.04
N ILE A 8 43.42 5.37 -7.32
CA ILE A 8 44.53 5.88 -8.15
C ILE A 8 44.32 7.39 -8.32
N LEU A 9 45.11 8.17 -7.59
CA LEU A 9 45.33 9.60 -7.79
C LEU A 9 46.20 9.78 -9.04
N ILE A 10 45.65 10.36 -10.11
CA ILE A 10 46.43 10.77 -11.28
C ILE A 10 46.88 12.23 -11.09
N PHE A 11 48.19 12.38 -10.97
CA PHE A 11 48.93 13.64 -11.00
C PHE A 11 48.93 14.19 -12.43
N ILE A 12 48.43 15.42 -12.64
CA ILE A 12 48.62 16.15 -13.91
C ILE A 12 49.69 17.23 -13.66
N PRO A 13 50.82 17.24 -14.38
CA PRO A 13 51.84 18.25 -14.20
C PRO A 13 51.44 19.55 -14.93
N LEU A 14 51.58 20.67 -14.22
CA LEU A 14 51.61 22.03 -14.75
C LEU A 14 52.78 22.17 -15.75
N ILE A 15 52.49 22.59 -16.98
CA ILE A 15 53.48 23.12 -17.90
C ILE A 15 53.15 24.60 -18.17
N ALA A 16 54.18 25.42 -18.01
CA ALA A 16 54.17 26.87 -18.11
C ALA A 16 54.19 27.39 -19.55
N CYS A 17 53.76 28.64 -19.69
CA CYS A 17 53.74 29.51 -20.88
C CYS A 17 55.03 29.55 -21.72
N SER A 18 54.89 29.77 -23.05
CA SER A 18 55.28 31.04 -23.70
C SER A 18 54.96 31.10 -25.23
N SER A 19 54.35 32.23 -25.60
CA SER A 19 54.38 33.02 -26.87
C SER A 19 54.52 32.35 -28.25
N SER A 20 53.61 32.61 -29.19
CA SER A 20 53.60 33.78 -30.12
C SER A 20 52.48 33.66 -31.17
N THR A 21 52.13 34.81 -31.75
CA THR A 21 50.98 35.21 -32.59
C THR A 21 50.84 34.53 -33.96
N ASP A 22 49.61 34.24 -34.41
CA ASP A 22 48.97 34.94 -35.55
C ASP A 22 47.51 34.51 -35.79
N ASP A 23 46.73 35.47 -36.31
CA ASP A 23 45.28 35.47 -36.50
C ASP A 23 44.74 34.45 -37.52
N THR A 24 43.63 33.78 -37.16
CA THR A 24 42.46 33.61 -38.05
C THR A 24 41.22 33.30 -37.22
N TYR A 25 40.24 34.21 -37.27
CA TYR A 25 38.88 33.98 -36.78
C TYR A 25 38.17 32.98 -37.71
N SER A 26 37.76 31.83 -37.16
CA SER A 26 36.58 31.12 -37.62
C SER A 26 35.75 30.71 -36.41
N GLU A 27 34.52 31.21 -36.38
CA GLU A 27 33.49 30.85 -35.43
C GLU A 27 33.27 29.34 -35.48
N VAL A 28 33.62 28.64 -34.40
CA VAL A 28 33.05 27.33 -34.10
C VAL A 28 31.95 27.58 -33.09
N GLU A 29 30.72 27.64 -33.60
CA GLU A 29 29.51 27.65 -32.80
C GLU A 29 29.56 26.54 -31.74
N THR A 30 29.32 26.95 -30.51
CA THR A 30 29.13 26.13 -29.33
C THR A 30 28.05 25.07 -29.53
N ASN A 31 28.45 23.83 -29.81
CA ASN A 31 27.65 22.65 -29.51
C ASN A 31 27.67 22.41 -27.98
N GLN A 32 26.88 23.20 -27.24
CA GLN A 32 26.77 23.07 -25.77
C GLN A 32 25.32 23.01 -25.26
N ILE A 33 24.35 22.63 -26.10
CA ILE A 33 22.93 22.65 -25.71
C ILE A 33 22.33 21.25 -25.43
N ASN A 34 23.05 20.14 -25.67
CA ASN A 34 22.46 18.80 -25.49
C ASN A 34 22.88 18.02 -24.23
N ASN A 35 23.77 18.52 -23.37
CA ASN A 35 24.21 17.78 -22.17
C ASN A 35 23.47 18.14 -20.88
N THR A 36 22.85 19.32 -20.77
CA THR A 36 22.21 19.78 -19.53
C THR A 36 20.86 19.13 -19.27
N VAL A 37 20.12 18.76 -20.32
CA VAL A 37 18.81 18.10 -20.18
C VAL A 37 18.97 16.62 -19.80
N GLU A 38 19.97 15.94 -20.34
CA GLU A 38 20.24 14.53 -20.00
C GLU A 38 20.83 14.39 -18.59
N GLU A 39 21.78 15.24 -18.18
CA GLU A 39 22.34 15.24 -16.81
C GLU A 39 21.26 15.56 -15.77
N ASN A 40 20.47 16.63 -15.95
CA ASN A 40 19.37 16.96 -15.02
C ASN A 40 18.33 15.84 -14.95
N SER A 41 17.96 15.23 -16.08
CA SER A 41 16.99 14.11 -16.07
C SER A 41 17.50 12.86 -15.36
N SER A 42 18.83 12.69 -15.28
CA SER A 42 19.47 11.57 -14.59
C SER A 42 19.57 11.80 -13.09
N GLU A 43 19.83 13.05 -12.68
CA GLU A 43 19.84 13.50 -11.28
C GLU A 43 18.42 13.48 -10.70
N ASP A 44 17.43 14.02 -11.43
CA ASP A 44 16.01 14.00 -11.04
C ASP A 44 15.49 12.57 -10.82
N LYS A 45 15.91 11.61 -11.65
CA LYS A 45 15.55 10.19 -11.49
C LYS A 45 16.20 9.57 -10.26
N LEU A 46 17.46 9.91 -9.96
CA LEU A 46 18.13 9.42 -8.75
C LEU A 46 17.45 9.95 -7.48
N ASP A 47 17.05 11.23 -7.50
CA ASP A 47 16.31 11.89 -6.42
C ASP A 47 14.90 11.30 -6.24
N SER A 48 14.23 11.00 -7.35
CA SER A 48 12.94 10.30 -7.35
C SER A 48 13.03 8.91 -6.70
N VAL A 49 14.03 8.10 -7.09
CA VAL A 49 14.26 6.78 -6.47
C VAL A 49 14.55 6.90 -4.97
N TYR A 50 15.37 7.89 -4.57
CA TYR A 50 15.64 8.16 -3.16
C TYR A 50 14.37 8.46 -2.37
N HIS A 51 13.52 9.35 -2.88
CA HIS A 51 12.26 9.69 -2.23
C HIS A 51 11.30 8.51 -2.19
N TYR A 52 11.22 7.71 -3.26
CA TYR A 52 10.39 6.52 -3.33
C TYR A 52 10.76 5.48 -2.26
N VAL A 53 12.06 5.18 -2.11
CA VAL A 53 12.53 4.23 -1.08
C VAL A 53 12.25 4.75 0.32
N ARG A 54 12.47 6.05 0.58
CA ARG A 54 12.15 6.66 1.89
C ARG A 54 10.65 6.66 2.19
N ALA A 55 9.82 6.87 1.17
CA ALA A 55 8.36 6.86 1.33
C ALA A 55 7.88 5.50 1.83
N HIS A 56 8.33 4.42 1.20
CA HIS A 56 8.03 3.04 1.65
C HIS A 56 8.55 2.78 3.05
N ARG A 57 9.78 3.22 3.38
CA ARG A 57 10.30 3.05 4.73
C ARG A 57 9.44 3.76 5.79
N TYR A 58 8.92 4.96 5.48
CA TYR A 58 8.01 5.65 6.38
C TYR A 58 6.64 4.97 6.46
N LEU A 59 6.15 4.39 5.37
CA LEU A 59 4.89 3.63 5.35
C LEU A 59 4.99 2.34 6.18
N ASP A 60 6.12 1.64 6.12
CA ASP A 60 6.40 0.47 6.96
C ASP A 60 6.34 0.84 8.44
N LEU A 61 6.99 1.96 8.78
CA LEU A 61 6.98 2.57 10.11
C LEU A 61 5.68 3.30 10.43
N LYS A 62 4.62 3.15 9.63
CA LYS A 62 3.30 3.79 9.75
C LYS A 62 3.34 5.30 9.99
N ASN A 63 4.45 5.96 9.62
CA ASN A 63 4.59 7.41 9.64
C ASN A 63 3.97 7.98 8.38
N LEU A 64 2.64 7.98 8.35
CA LEU A 64 1.83 8.29 7.17
C LEU A 64 2.14 9.68 6.61
N LYS A 65 2.30 10.68 7.49
CA LYS A 65 2.66 12.05 7.11
C LYS A 65 3.99 12.12 6.36
N SER A 66 5.01 11.42 6.86
CA SER A 66 6.32 11.43 6.21
C SER A 66 6.32 10.62 4.91
N ALA A 67 5.56 9.52 4.86
CA ALA A 67 5.38 8.73 3.65
C ALA A 67 4.73 9.56 2.54
N GLU A 68 3.63 10.25 2.84
CA GLU A 68 2.93 11.16 1.93
C GLU A 68 3.85 12.23 1.35
N ILE A 69 4.58 12.96 2.21
CA ILE A 69 5.52 13.99 1.76
C ILE A 69 6.55 13.42 0.77
N ARG A 70 7.02 12.20 1.01
CA ARG A 70 8.02 11.57 0.14
C ARG A 70 7.39 11.06 -1.16
N PHE A 71 6.22 10.45 -1.15
CA PHE A 71 5.51 10.08 -2.37
C PHE A 71 5.15 11.31 -3.20
N GLN A 72 4.71 12.41 -2.57
CA GLN A 72 4.47 13.66 -3.27
C GLN A 72 5.74 14.19 -3.96
N LYS A 73 6.91 14.09 -3.31
CA LYS A 73 8.17 14.47 -3.96
C LYS A 73 8.51 13.61 -5.18
N VAL A 74 8.20 12.32 -5.12
CA VAL A 74 8.33 11.44 -6.29
C VAL A 74 7.42 11.91 -7.42
N LEU A 75 6.17 12.29 -7.11
CA LEU A 75 5.20 12.76 -8.10
C LEU A 75 5.51 14.17 -8.64
N ASP A 76 6.17 15.02 -7.86
CA ASP A 76 6.68 16.32 -8.32
C ASP A 76 7.77 16.13 -9.41
N LEU A 77 8.62 15.12 -9.25
CA LEU A 77 9.72 14.79 -10.19
C LEU A 77 9.23 13.93 -11.37
N GLU A 78 8.37 12.95 -11.08
CA GLU A 78 7.83 11.98 -12.03
C GLU A 78 6.31 11.86 -11.90
N PRO A 79 5.52 12.79 -12.50
CA PRO A 79 4.06 12.82 -12.34
C PRO A 79 3.33 11.55 -12.82
N ASN A 80 3.97 10.76 -13.69
CA ASN A 80 3.42 9.52 -14.25
C ASN A 80 3.95 8.26 -13.55
N PHE A 81 4.62 8.37 -12.41
CA PHE A 81 5.14 7.21 -11.69
C PHE A 81 4.02 6.46 -10.95
N ALA A 82 3.43 5.46 -11.61
CA ALA A 82 2.28 4.69 -11.12
C ALA A 82 2.44 4.16 -9.68
N ARG A 83 3.63 3.69 -9.30
CA ARG A 83 3.88 3.14 -7.94
C ARG A 83 3.86 4.22 -6.85
N ALA A 84 4.15 5.47 -7.17
CA ALA A 84 4.04 6.57 -6.21
C ALA A 84 2.57 6.95 -5.98
N TRP A 85 1.74 6.95 -7.03
CA TRP A 85 0.28 7.07 -6.89
C TRP A 85 -0.31 5.93 -6.05
N LEU A 86 0.14 4.69 -6.25
CA LEU A 86 -0.23 3.57 -5.38
C LEU A 86 0.21 3.79 -3.92
N GLY A 87 1.39 4.38 -3.70
CA GLY A 87 1.86 4.77 -2.38
C GLY A 87 0.95 5.79 -1.70
N MET A 88 0.54 6.84 -2.43
CA MET A 88 -0.45 7.82 -1.96
C MET A 88 -1.79 7.16 -1.63
N ALA A 89 -2.25 6.23 -2.46
CA ALA A 89 -3.48 5.48 -2.21
C ALA A 89 -3.43 4.69 -0.89
N ASN A 90 -2.32 4.00 -0.60
CA ASN A 90 -2.13 3.29 0.66
C ASN A 90 -2.13 4.24 1.87
N VAL A 91 -1.46 5.39 1.74
CA VAL A 91 -1.44 6.39 2.81
C VAL A 91 -2.84 6.93 3.08
N ALA A 92 -3.58 7.34 2.06
CA ALA A 92 -4.95 7.81 2.18
C ALA A 92 -5.88 6.72 2.76
N PHE A 93 -5.71 5.47 2.35
CA PHE A 93 -6.46 4.34 2.90
C PHE A 93 -6.25 4.20 4.42
N LEU A 94 -4.99 4.24 4.88
CA LEU A 94 -4.65 4.12 6.31
C LEU A 94 -5.09 5.34 7.14
N LYS A 95 -5.29 6.49 6.50
CA LYS A 95 -5.92 7.66 7.12
C LYS A 95 -7.45 7.54 7.21
N GLY A 96 -8.06 6.59 6.51
CA GLY A 96 -9.52 6.47 6.36
C GLY A 96 -10.11 7.34 5.24
N ASP A 97 -9.26 8.01 4.44
CA ASP A 97 -9.65 8.90 3.36
C ASP A 97 -9.96 8.08 2.09
N PHE A 98 -11.04 7.29 2.14
CA PHE A 98 -11.36 6.29 1.12
C PHE A 98 -11.61 6.87 -0.28
N ASP A 99 -12.23 8.05 -0.39
CA ASP A 99 -12.49 8.66 -1.69
C ASP A 99 -11.18 9.10 -2.36
N GLU A 100 -10.28 9.76 -1.61
CA GLU A 100 -8.97 10.17 -2.11
C GLU A 100 -8.10 8.94 -2.46
N SER A 101 -8.12 7.92 -1.59
CA SER A 101 -7.43 6.66 -1.82
C SER A 101 -7.88 5.99 -3.13
N TYR A 102 -9.18 6.01 -3.41
CA TYR A 102 -9.73 5.45 -4.64
C TYR A 102 -9.23 6.20 -5.89
N GLU A 103 -9.23 7.53 -5.85
CA GLU A 103 -8.74 8.38 -6.94
C GLU A 103 -7.25 8.14 -7.22
N PHE A 104 -6.42 8.06 -6.18
CA PHE A 104 -4.99 7.74 -6.33
C PHE A 104 -4.76 6.33 -6.87
N ALA A 105 -5.51 5.33 -6.38
CA ALA A 105 -5.41 3.97 -6.89
C ALA A 105 -5.89 3.88 -8.35
N GLU A 106 -6.95 4.61 -8.71
CA GLU A 106 -7.42 4.73 -10.08
C GLU A 106 -6.35 5.36 -10.99
N LYS A 107 -5.70 6.44 -10.55
CA LYS A 107 -4.59 7.03 -11.30
C LYS A 107 -3.44 6.05 -11.51
N ALA A 108 -3.08 5.29 -10.48
CA ALA A 108 -2.05 4.25 -10.56
C ALA A 108 -2.38 3.18 -11.60
N VAL A 109 -3.63 2.68 -11.59
CA VAL A 109 -4.11 1.65 -12.55
C VAL A 109 -4.27 2.21 -13.97
N GLN A 110 -4.65 3.48 -14.13
CA GLN A 110 -4.70 4.12 -15.46
C GLN A 110 -3.31 4.22 -16.09
N LEU A 111 -2.28 4.56 -15.29
CA LEU A 111 -0.89 4.64 -15.74
C LEU A 111 -0.28 3.27 -15.97
N LYS A 112 -0.65 2.29 -15.15
CA LYS A 112 -0.17 0.91 -15.20
C LYS A 112 -1.32 -0.09 -14.95
N PRO A 113 -2.01 -0.56 -16.01
CA PRO A 113 -3.19 -1.43 -15.86
C PRO A 113 -2.95 -2.78 -15.20
N ASP A 114 -1.72 -3.30 -15.27
CA ASP A 114 -1.28 -4.56 -14.65
C ASP A 114 -0.85 -4.40 -13.17
N LEU A 115 -1.02 -3.21 -12.57
CA LEU A 115 -0.69 -2.98 -11.16
C LEU A 115 -1.81 -3.51 -10.25
N ILE A 116 -1.75 -4.81 -9.95
CA ILE A 116 -2.79 -5.55 -9.23
C ILE A 116 -3.06 -4.99 -7.83
N GLU A 117 -2.04 -4.42 -7.16
CA GLU A 117 -2.18 -3.79 -5.85
C GLU A 117 -3.07 -2.56 -5.89
N GLY A 118 -3.09 -1.81 -7.01
CA GLY A 118 -4.01 -0.68 -7.20
C GLY A 118 -5.45 -1.14 -7.37
N ILE A 119 -5.66 -2.24 -8.09
CA ILE A 119 -6.97 -2.88 -8.22
C ILE A 119 -7.45 -3.39 -6.85
N TYR A 120 -6.55 -4.00 -6.08
CA TYR A 120 -6.82 -4.45 -4.72
C TYR A 120 -7.28 -3.32 -3.80
N ILE A 121 -6.61 -2.17 -3.77
CA ILE A 121 -7.05 -1.02 -2.97
C ILE A 121 -8.46 -0.56 -3.39
N LYS A 122 -8.71 -0.45 -4.70
CA LYS A 122 -10.06 -0.10 -5.21
C LYS A 122 -11.12 -1.12 -4.78
N ALA A 123 -10.76 -2.41 -4.79
CA ALA A 123 -11.64 -3.50 -4.37
C ALA A 123 -11.94 -3.45 -2.87
N LEU A 124 -10.93 -3.17 -2.05
CA LEU A 124 -11.03 -3.03 -0.60
C LEU A 124 -11.92 -1.84 -0.22
N ILE A 125 -11.72 -0.68 -0.84
CA ILE A 125 -12.58 0.50 -0.64
C ILE A 125 -14.02 0.21 -1.05
N ASN A 126 -14.23 -0.43 -2.20
CA ASN A 126 -15.56 -0.82 -2.63
C ASN A 126 -16.22 -1.81 -1.65
N LYS A 127 -15.44 -2.74 -1.05
CA LYS A 127 -15.94 -3.64 0.01
C LYS A 127 -16.42 -2.85 1.22
N GLU A 128 -15.58 -1.95 1.75
CA GLU A 128 -15.92 -1.08 2.88
C GLU A 128 -17.17 -0.22 2.61
N GLN A 129 -17.30 0.28 1.39
CA GLN A 129 -18.45 1.07 0.96
C GLN A 129 -19.66 0.21 0.55
N LYS A 130 -19.64 -1.11 0.77
CA LYS A 130 -20.70 -2.07 0.41
C LYS A 130 -21.04 -2.10 -1.09
N LYS A 131 -20.09 -1.73 -1.94
CA LYS A 131 -20.18 -1.68 -3.41
C LYS A 131 -19.59 -2.95 -4.07
N CYS A 132 -19.94 -4.13 -3.58
CA CYS A 132 -19.38 -5.43 -4.03
C CYS A 132 -19.55 -5.68 -5.54
N SER A 133 -20.66 -5.23 -6.14
CA SER A 133 -20.89 -5.35 -7.58
C SER A 133 -19.86 -4.58 -8.42
N LYS A 134 -19.36 -3.44 -7.94
CA LYS A 134 -18.28 -2.69 -8.60
C LYS A 134 -16.97 -3.46 -8.56
N THR A 135 -16.64 -4.07 -7.43
CA THR A 135 -15.46 -4.92 -7.28
C THR A 135 -15.50 -6.06 -8.30
N LEU A 136 -16.57 -6.86 -8.29
CA LEU A 136 -16.70 -8.02 -9.19
C LEU A 136 -16.63 -7.62 -10.67
N LYS A 137 -17.18 -6.46 -11.05
CA LYS A 137 -17.04 -5.93 -12.42
C LYS A 137 -15.60 -5.60 -12.81
N ILE A 138 -14.76 -5.18 -11.86
CA ILE A 138 -13.34 -4.93 -12.09
C ILE A 138 -12.60 -6.27 -12.19
N VAL A 139 -12.78 -7.17 -11.22
CA VAL A 139 -12.02 -8.43 -11.15
C VAL A 139 -12.34 -9.36 -12.32
N ASN A 140 -13.61 -9.40 -12.79
CA ASN A 140 -14.02 -10.23 -13.93
C ASN A 140 -13.42 -9.79 -15.28
N LYS A 141 -12.77 -8.62 -15.35
CA LYS A 141 -12.07 -8.15 -16.55
C LYS A 141 -10.59 -8.52 -16.55
N LEU A 142 -10.07 -9.07 -15.45
CA LEU A 142 -8.67 -9.46 -15.34
C LEU A 142 -8.47 -10.81 -16.02
N GLU A 143 -7.45 -10.88 -16.87
CA GLU A 143 -7.10 -12.12 -17.58
C GLU A 143 -6.43 -13.14 -16.64
N ASP A 144 -5.69 -12.65 -15.65
CA ASP A 144 -5.12 -13.41 -14.55
C ASP A 144 -5.18 -12.54 -13.29
N TYR A 145 -5.68 -13.09 -12.19
CA TYR A 145 -5.54 -12.47 -10.88
C TYR A 145 -5.15 -13.50 -9.82
N SER A 146 -3.95 -14.05 -9.98
CA SER A 146 -3.24 -14.83 -8.96
C SER A 146 -2.68 -13.94 -7.85
N PHE A 147 -3.54 -13.16 -7.18
CA PHE A 147 -3.19 -12.32 -6.03
C PHE A 147 -4.13 -12.63 -4.86
N PRO A 148 -3.69 -13.40 -3.84
CA PRO A 148 -4.56 -13.93 -2.79
C PRO A 148 -5.39 -12.88 -2.05
N PRO A 149 -4.88 -11.68 -1.70
CA PRO A 149 -5.70 -10.65 -1.07
C PRO A 149 -6.88 -10.20 -1.95
N LEU A 150 -6.70 -10.10 -3.27
CA LEU A 150 -7.79 -9.76 -4.19
C LEU A 150 -8.75 -10.93 -4.40
N LEU A 151 -8.26 -12.17 -4.40
CA LEU A 151 -9.10 -13.37 -4.40
C LEU A 151 -10.01 -13.40 -3.16
N SER A 152 -9.47 -13.12 -1.97
CA SER A 152 -10.24 -13.08 -0.73
C SER A 152 -11.29 -11.96 -0.70
N ILE A 153 -10.99 -10.78 -1.25
CA ILE A 153 -12.02 -9.73 -1.42
C ILE A 153 -13.08 -10.15 -2.44
N SER A 154 -12.68 -10.78 -3.54
CA SER A 154 -13.61 -11.32 -4.55
C SER A 154 -14.51 -12.40 -3.94
N ALA A 155 -13.95 -13.26 -3.08
CA ALA A 155 -14.67 -14.28 -2.33
C ALA A 155 -15.74 -13.65 -1.43
N PHE A 156 -15.33 -12.68 -0.59
CA PHE A 156 -16.24 -11.90 0.24
C PHE A 156 -17.36 -11.29 -0.61
N CYS A 157 -17.03 -10.60 -1.70
CA CYS A 157 -18.00 -9.94 -2.56
C CYS A 157 -18.98 -10.92 -3.24
N ASN A 158 -18.51 -12.12 -3.63
CA ASN A 158 -19.38 -13.19 -4.14
C ASN A 158 -20.36 -13.67 -3.08
N GLY A 159 -19.90 -13.81 -1.83
CA GLY A 159 -20.76 -14.16 -0.70
C GLY A 159 -21.86 -13.12 -0.44
N ILE A 160 -21.54 -11.82 -0.52
CA ILE A 160 -22.52 -10.73 -0.36
C ILE A 160 -23.62 -10.79 -1.42
N ILE A 161 -23.31 -11.23 -2.65
CA ILE A 161 -24.29 -11.39 -3.73
C ILE A 161 -24.89 -12.81 -3.79
N GLU A 162 -24.75 -13.57 -2.70
CA GLU A 162 -25.28 -14.93 -2.52
C GLU A 162 -24.70 -15.98 -3.49
N ASN A 163 -23.54 -15.70 -4.10
CA ASN A 163 -22.78 -16.66 -4.89
C ASN A 163 -21.81 -17.45 -3.99
N PHE A 164 -22.37 -18.24 -3.07
CA PHE A 164 -21.63 -18.92 -2.00
C PHE A 164 -20.65 -19.99 -2.53
N GLU A 165 -21.02 -20.71 -3.58
CA GLU A 165 -20.14 -21.73 -4.19
C GLU A 165 -18.83 -21.09 -4.66
N GLN A 166 -18.94 -19.98 -5.39
CA GLN A 166 -17.78 -19.26 -5.88
C GLN A 166 -17.00 -18.57 -4.75
N ALA A 167 -17.69 -18.05 -3.73
CA ALA A 167 -17.03 -17.48 -2.55
C ALA A 167 -16.11 -18.51 -1.88
N ASN A 168 -16.62 -19.71 -1.62
CA ASN A 168 -15.88 -20.76 -0.94
C ASN A 168 -14.70 -21.28 -1.79
N GLU A 169 -14.89 -21.44 -3.10
CA GLU A 169 -13.79 -21.86 -3.98
C GLU A 169 -12.69 -20.79 -4.05
N LEU A 170 -13.04 -19.51 -4.08
CA LEU A 170 -12.05 -18.42 -4.08
C LEU A 170 -11.25 -18.35 -2.77
N PHE A 171 -11.88 -18.52 -1.60
CA PHE A 171 -11.14 -18.62 -0.33
C PHE A 171 -10.19 -19.82 -0.34
N LYS A 172 -10.64 -20.98 -0.79
CA LYS A 172 -9.78 -22.17 -0.92
C LYS A 172 -8.58 -21.94 -1.83
N ILE A 173 -8.77 -21.27 -2.96
CA ILE A 173 -7.67 -20.89 -3.86
C ILE A 173 -6.72 -19.92 -3.14
N ALA A 174 -7.24 -18.91 -2.44
CA ALA A 174 -6.42 -17.96 -1.68
C ALA A 174 -5.55 -18.68 -0.63
N TYR A 175 -6.11 -19.61 0.14
CA TYR A 175 -5.36 -20.44 1.09
C TYR A 175 -4.27 -21.29 0.43
N SER A 176 -4.55 -21.86 -0.75
CA SER A 176 -3.60 -22.74 -1.44
C SER A 176 -2.30 -22.06 -1.87
N SER A 177 -2.31 -20.73 -2.00
CA SER A 177 -1.14 -19.93 -2.37
C SER A 177 -0.10 -19.83 -1.25
N ASN A 178 -0.53 -19.96 0.01
CA ASN A 178 0.26 -19.66 1.22
C ASN A 178 0.88 -18.25 1.27
N GLU A 179 0.40 -17.29 0.47
CA GLU A 179 0.87 -15.89 0.50
C GLU A 179 -0.19 -14.98 1.14
N ASN A 180 0.24 -14.03 1.98
CA ASN A 180 -0.65 -13.08 2.67
C ASN A 180 -1.82 -13.77 3.39
N ILE A 181 -1.49 -14.87 4.07
CA ILE A 181 -2.46 -15.75 4.72
C ILE A 181 -3.19 -15.05 5.88
N ASP A 182 -2.51 -14.11 6.53
CA ASP A 182 -3.05 -13.23 7.56
C ASP A 182 -4.24 -12.40 7.05
N LEU A 183 -4.12 -11.82 5.85
CA LEU A 183 -5.21 -11.07 5.21
C LEU A 183 -6.35 -11.99 4.77
N THR A 184 -6.02 -13.22 4.33
CA THR A 184 -7.03 -14.21 3.96
C THR A 184 -7.87 -14.64 5.17
N TYR A 185 -7.23 -14.94 6.31
CA TYR A 185 -7.93 -15.21 7.56
C TYR A 185 -8.83 -14.05 7.97
N LEU A 186 -8.33 -12.81 7.92
CA LEU A 186 -9.12 -11.65 8.33
C LEU A 186 -10.35 -11.46 7.43
N LEU A 187 -10.19 -11.54 6.11
CA LEU A 187 -11.30 -11.38 5.16
C LEU A 187 -12.31 -12.52 5.24
N GLU A 188 -11.87 -13.76 5.50
CA GLU A 188 -12.79 -14.87 5.71
C GLU A 188 -13.54 -14.75 7.04
N ALA A 189 -12.86 -14.36 8.12
CA ALA A 189 -13.51 -14.11 9.40
C ALA A 189 -14.56 -12.98 9.29
N GLU A 190 -14.25 -11.90 8.57
CA GLU A 190 -15.21 -10.83 8.29
C GLU A 190 -16.41 -11.34 7.47
N TYR A 191 -16.17 -12.20 6.50
CA TYR A 191 -17.22 -12.83 5.71
C TYR A 191 -18.13 -13.72 6.58
N GLN A 192 -17.55 -14.57 7.43
CA GLN A 192 -18.33 -15.41 8.35
C GLN A 192 -19.11 -14.56 9.37
N PHE A 193 -18.51 -13.49 9.87
CA PHE A 193 -19.19 -12.51 10.72
C PHE A 193 -20.39 -11.90 10.00
N TYR A 194 -20.24 -11.49 8.73
CA TYR A 194 -21.34 -10.94 7.94
C TYR A 194 -22.48 -11.95 7.74
N LEU A 195 -22.17 -13.25 7.57
CA LEU A 195 -23.16 -14.31 7.48
C LEU A 195 -23.86 -14.63 8.81
N GLY A 196 -23.41 -14.06 9.93
CA GLY A 196 -23.88 -14.40 11.28
C GLY A 196 -23.27 -15.68 11.85
N ASN A 197 -22.25 -16.24 11.19
CA ASN A 197 -21.54 -17.44 11.62
C ASN A 197 -20.45 -17.08 12.65
N PHE A 198 -20.86 -16.52 13.79
CA PHE A 198 -19.96 -15.92 14.78
C PHE A 198 -18.97 -16.90 15.41
N ASP A 199 -19.34 -18.19 15.54
CA ASP A 199 -18.43 -19.22 16.04
C ASP A 199 -17.33 -19.52 15.03
N GLN A 200 -17.68 -19.70 13.75
CA GLN A 200 -16.70 -19.91 12.68
C GLN A 200 -15.78 -18.70 12.51
N ALA A 201 -16.32 -17.49 12.56
CA ALA A 201 -15.53 -16.26 12.53
C ALA A 201 -14.53 -16.19 13.70
N SER A 202 -14.96 -16.62 14.90
CA SER A 202 -14.11 -16.70 16.08
C SER A 202 -13.00 -17.74 15.92
N ASP A 203 -13.32 -18.93 15.43
CA ASP A 203 -12.34 -20.00 15.22
C ASP A 203 -11.24 -19.58 14.22
N ILE A 204 -11.62 -18.90 13.14
CA ILE A 204 -10.68 -18.34 12.16
C ILE A 204 -9.78 -17.29 12.81
N LEU A 205 -10.34 -16.40 13.65
CA LEU A 205 -9.54 -15.41 14.37
C LEU A 205 -8.59 -16.04 15.40
N ASP A 206 -8.98 -17.15 16.03
CA ASP A 206 -8.10 -17.84 16.98
C ASP A 206 -6.89 -18.47 16.24
N LEU A 207 -7.09 -18.95 15.00
CA LEU A 207 -6.00 -19.35 14.10
C LEU A 207 -5.12 -18.16 13.69
N TYR A 208 -5.73 -17.00 13.41
CA TYR A 208 -5.01 -15.77 13.10
C TYR A 208 -4.11 -15.36 14.28
N PHE A 209 -4.67 -15.26 15.50
CA PHE A 209 -3.94 -14.82 16.70
C PHE A 209 -2.85 -15.80 17.15
N SER A 210 -2.86 -17.03 16.66
CA SER A 210 -1.79 -17.98 16.91
C SER A 210 -0.48 -17.59 16.21
N ASN A 211 -0.53 -16.75 15.17
CA ASN A 211 0.63 -16.41 14.33
C ASN A 211 0.76 -14.92 14.02
N TYR A 212 -0.30 -14.13 14.19
CA TYR A 212 -0.38 -12.75 13.74
C TYR A 212 -1.04 -11.86 14.78
N GLU A 213 -0.71 -10.57 14.71
CA GLU A 213 -1.34 -9.52 15.49
C GLU A 213 -1.69 -8.37 14.55
N GLY A 214 -2.89 -7.81 14.70
CA GLY A 214 -3.31 -6.68 13.88
C GLY A 214 -4.59 -6.02 14.42
N PRO A 215 -4.65 -4.68 14.44
CA PRO A 215 -5.77 -3.97 15.08
C PRO A 215 -7.12 -4.29 14.42
N GLY A 216 -7.16 -4.56 13.11
CA GLY A 216 -8.39 -5.00 12.43
C GLY A 216 -8.95 -6.31 12.97
N ALA A 217 -8.09 -7.29 13.30
CA ALA A 217 -8.51 -8.56 13.88
C ALA A 217 -9.06 -8.39 15.30
N TYR A 218 -8.45 -7.53 16.11
CA TYR A 218 -8.96 -7.18 17.44
C TYR A 218 -10.32 -6.47 17.37
N ILE A 219 -10.49 -5.52 16.44
CA ILE A 219 -11.78 -4.89 16.17
C ILE A 219 -12.83 -5.94 15.77
N LEU A 220 -12.49 -6.87 14.89
CA LEU A 220 -13.43 -7.91 14.48
C LEU A 220 -13.79 -8.85 15.63
N LYS A 221 -12.83 -9.26 16.47
CA LYS A 221 -13.09 -10.09 17.67
C LYS A 221 -14.03 -9.38 18.63
N GLY A 222 -13.80 -8.08 18.88
CA GLY A 222 -14.70 -7.27 19.69
C GLY A 222 -16.12 -7.23 19.11
N LYS A 223 -16.27 -7.02 17.79
CA LYS A 223 -17.59 -7.05 17.12
C LYS A 223 -18.28 -8.40 17.27
N ILE A 224 -17.55 -9.51 17.12
CA ILE A 224 -18.08 -10.87 17.33
C ILE A 224 -18.60 -11.04 18.77
N LEU A 225 -17.85 -10.56 19.77
CA LEU A 225 -18.24 -10.66 21.18
C LEU A 225 -19.49 -9.84 21.51
N ILE A 226 -19.66 -8.66 20.89
CA ILE A 226 -20.92 -7.91 20.99
C ILE A 226 -22.11 -8.75 20.53
N GLU A 227 -22.01 -9.39 19.37
CA GLU A 227 -23.10 -10.23 18.83
C GLU A 227 -23.36 -11.47 19.69
N LYS A 228 -22.36 -11.94 20.45
CA LYS A 228 -22.48 -13.03 21.43
C LYS A 228 -23.02 -12.58 22.80
N GLY A 229 -23.12 -11.28 23.04
CA GLY A 229 -23.58 -10.70 24.32
C GLY A 229 -22.49 -10.44 25.35
N ASP A 230 -21.22 -10.66 24.99
CA ASP A 230 -20.05 -10.52 25.88
C ASP A 230 -19.44 -9.11 25.77
N LEU A 231 -20.22 -8.11 26.19
CA LEU A 231 -19.89 -6.70 26.01
C LEU A 231 -18.58 -6.28 26.71
N THR A 232 -18.33 -6.77 27.92
CA THR A 232 -17.12 -6.40 28.69
C THR A 232 -15.85 -6.81 27.96
N ASP A 233 -15.81 -8.05 27.46
CA ASP A 233 -14.65 -8.57 26.73
C ASP A 233 -14.49 -7.85 25.39
N ALA A 234 -15.60 -7.52 24.71
CA ALA A 234 -15.57 -6.74 23.48
C ALA A 234 -14.87 -5.38 23.64
N ILE A 235 -15.17 -4.65 24.72
CA ILE A 235 -14.51 -3.36 25.03
C ILE A 235 -13.01 -3.54 25.27
N GLY A 236 -12.60 -4.65 25.90
CA GLY A 236 -11.19 -5.02 26.04
C GLY A 236 -10.48 -5.10 24.68
N TYR A 237 -11.04 -5.85 23.74
CA TYR A 237 -10.48 -5.97 22.38
C TYR A 237 -10.44 -4.64 21.61
N PHE A 238 -11.44 -3.78 21.76
CA PHE A 238 -11.40 -2.45 21.14
C PHE A 238 -10.31 -1.56 21.75
N ASN A 239 -10.05 -1.65 23.07
CA ASN A 239 -8.97 -0.90 23.70
C ASN A 239 -7.60 -1.35 23.21
N GLU A 240 -7.38 -2.66 23.07
CA GLU A 240 -6.14 -3.21 22.47
C GLU A 240 -5.95 -2.70 21.04
N ALA A 241 -6.98 -2.76 20.19
CA ALA A 241 -6.90 -2.25 18.82
C ALA A 241 -6.55 -0.74 18.76
N LYS A 242 -7.14 0.05 19.68
CA LYS A 242 -6.86 1.49 19.81
C LYS A 242 -5.42 1.73 20.24
N GLU A 243 -4.91 0.96 21.20
CA GLU A 243 -3.52 1.04 21.67
C GLU A 243 -2.53 0.70 20.55
N MET A 244 -2.73 -0.44 19.87
CA MET A 244 -1.90 -0.85 18.72
C MET A 244 -1.85 0.20 17.60
N SER A 245 -2.90 1.00 17.48
CA SER A 245 -3.07 2.01 16.43
C SER A 245 -2.73 3.42 16.90
N SER A 246 -2.21 3.59 18.12
CA SER A 246 -2.00 4.90 18.73
C SER A 246 -0.64 5.52 18.40
N GLU A 247 0.43 4.72 18.33
CA GLU A 247 1.78 5.21 18.05
C GLU A 247 2.62 4.20 17.24
N PRO A 248 3.01 4.51 15.99
CA PRO A 248 2.57 5.66 15.20
C PRO A 248 1.07 5.56 14.89
N LYS A 249 0.35 6.69 15.00
CA LYS A 249 -1.10 6.70 14.80
C LYS A 249 -1.49 6.16 13.42
N ILE A 250 -2.35 5.14 13.40
CA ILE A 250 -3.06 4.65 12.21
C ILE A 250 -4.52 5.08 12.32
N PRO A 251 -4.94 6.23 11.73
CA PRO A 251 -6.26 6.80 11.96
C PRO A 251 -7.40 5.83 11.67
N LEU A 252 -7.31 5.05 10.58
CA LEU A 252 -8.33 4.07 10.19
C LEU A 252 -8.79 3.19 11.37
N TYR A 253 -7.83 2.52 12.03
CA TYR A 253 -8.14 1.61 13.12
C TYR A 253 -8.31 2.31 14.46
N TYR A 254 -7.53 3.36 14.73
CA TYR A 254 -7.61 4.12 15.97
C TYR A 254 -9.00 4.76 16.14
N ASP A 255 -9.47 5.45 15.10
CA ASP A 255 -10.73 6.18 15.17
C ASP A 255 -11.92 5.21 15.17
N GLU A 256 -11.87 4.10 14.44
CA GLU A 256 -12.88 3.04 14.50
C GLU A 256 -12.99 2.43 15.90
N ALA A 257 -11.86 2.00 16.47
CA ALA A 257 -11.84 1.40 17.81
C ALA A 257 -12.35 2.39 18.88
N ARG A 258 -11.94 3.66 18.82
CA ARG A 258 -12.43 4.72 19.71
C ARG A 258 -13.94 4.89 19.63
N LEU A 259 -14.50 4.97 18.41
CA LEU A 259 -15.94 5.14 18.21
C LEU A 259 -16.74 3.93 18.71
N LEU A 260 -16.21 2.71 18.56
CA LEU A 260 -16.84 1.50 19.09
C LEU A 260 -16.87 1.49 20.62
N ILE A 261 -15.78 1.90 21.28
CA ILE A 261 -15.73 2.06 22.74
C ILE A 261 -16.78 3.07 23.20
N GLU A 262 -16.79 4.27 22.59
CA GLU A 262 -17.75 5.33 22.93
C GLU A 262 -19.20 4.88 22.74
N LYS A 263 -19.48 4.05 21.73
CA LYS A 263 -20.83 3.54 21.46
C LYS A 263 -21.33 2.58 22.53
N TYR A 264 -20.44 1.77 23.12
CA TYR A 264 -20.83 0.64 23.96
C TYR A 264 -20.45 0.78 25.45
N GLU A 265 -19.69 1.82 25.82
CA GLU A 265 -19.46 2.21 27.22
C GLU A 265 -20.57 3.12 27.79
N ASN A 266 -21.39 3.75 26.93
CA ASN A 266 -22.49 4.65 27.28
C ASN A 266 -23.85 3.95 27.30
#